data_AF-X0PKB5-F1
#
_entry.id   AF-X0PKB5-F1
#
_cell.length_a   1.000
_cell.length_b   1.000
_cell.length_c   1.000
_cell.angle_alpha   90.00
_cell.angle_beta   90.00
_cell.angle_gamma   90.00
#
_symmetry.space_group_name_H-M   'P 1'
#
loop_
_entity.id
_entity.type
_entity.pdbx_description
1 polymer ?
#
loop_
_entity_poly.entity_id
_entity_poly.type
_entity_poly.pdbx_seq_one_letter_code
_entity_poly.pdbx_strand_id
1 'polypeptide(L)'
;MNLASAFEEAVTSKNGYVKESIRKLEEKYGATTKLIDEPILNVVLTDYQSKIDNQADNLSGLLDQVTGALSKAVQDENTNN
;
A
#
# COMPACT_ATOMS: atom_id res chain seq x y z
N MET A 1 0.65 -7.84 -7.69
CA MET A 1 -0.65 -8.55 -7.64
C MET A 1 -1.78 -7.53 -7.82
N ASN A 2 -2.91 -7.91 -8.43
CA ASN A 2 -4.08 -7.03 -8.59
C ASN A 2 -5.03 -7.15 -7.38
N LEU A 3 -5.41 -6.02 -6.77
CA LEU A 3 -6.33 -5.95 -5.63
C LEU A 3 -7.78 -5.61 -6.03
N ALA A 4 -8.10 -5.50 -7.32
CA ALA A 4 -9.45 -5.20 -7.79
C ALA A 4 -10.51 -6.20 -7.28
N SER A 5 -10.11 -7.44 -6.98
CA SER A 5 -10.98 -8.45 -6.37
C SER A 5 -11.41 -8.10 -4.93
N ALA A 6 -10.82 -7.09 -4.28
CA ALA A 6 -11.36 -6.50 -3.05
C ALA A 6 -12.78 -5.96 -3.24
N PHE A 7 -13.14 -5.64 -4.49
CA PHE A 7 -14.40 -5.03 -4.87
C PHE A 7 -15.23 -5.93 -5.79
N GLU A 8 -14.89 -7.22 -5.88
CA GLU A 8 -15.69 -8.22 -6.60
C GLU A 8 -17.11 -8.27 -6.03
N GLU A 9 -17.22 -8.26 -4.69
CA GLU A 9 -18.44 -7.83 -4.02
C GLU A 9 -18.46 -6.31 -3.88
N ALA A 10 -19.57 -5.70 -4.31
CA ALA A 10 -19.76 -4.26 -4.25
C ALA A 10 -19.51 -3.68 -2.85
N VAL A 11 -18.99 -2.45 -2.80
CA VAL A 11 -18.88 -1.69 -1.55
C VAL A 11 -20.26 -1.18 -1.18
N THR A 12 -20.76 -1.56 -0.01
CA THR A 12 -22.02 -1.03 0.54
C THR A 12 -21.70 0.03 1.57
N SER A 13 -22.50 1.10 1.61
CA SER A 13 -22.31 2.17 2.59
C SER A 13 -23.62 2.83 2.99
N LYS A 14 -23.66 3.30 4.24
CA LYS A 14 -24.70 4.19 4.77
C LYS A 14 -24.26 5.66 4.80
N ASN A 15 -22.94 5.93 4.83
CA ASN A 15 -22.35 7.26 5.07
C ASN A 15 -21.09 7.48 4.21
N GLY A 16 -21.18 7.24 2.91
CA GLY A 16 -20.08 7.46 1.96
C GLY A 16 -19.15 6.26 1.78
N TYR A 17 -18.55 6.13 0.61
CA TYR A 17 -17.88 4.89 0.20
C TYR A 17 -16.41 4.78 0.61
N VAL A 18 -15.73 5.92 0.84
CA VAL A 18 -14.26 5.97 0.98
C VAL A 18 -13.76 5.06 2.10
N LYS A 19 -14.32 5.17 3.31
CA LYS A 19 -13.89 4.39 4.47
C LYS A 19 -14.04 2.88 4.26
N GLU A 20 -15.20 2.43 3.74
CA GLU A 20 -15.43 1.01 3.49
C GLU A 20 -14.60 0.48 2.31
N SER A 21 -14.35 1.31 1.29
CA SER A 21 -13.45 0.97 0.20
C SER A 21 -12.02 0.76 0.68
N ILE A 22 -11.50 1.65 1.54
CA ILE A 22 -10.17 1.52 2.13
C ILE A 22 -10.09 0.25 2.97
N ARG A 23 -11.09 -0.01 3.84
CA ARG A 23 -11.14 -1.23 4.66
C ARG A 23 -11.08 -2.51 3.81
N LYS A 24 -11.92 -2.60 2.76
CA LYS A 24 -11.92 -3.76 1.84
C LYS A 24 -10.58 -3.92 1.12
N LEU A 25 -9.98 -2.81 0.68
CA LEU A 25 -8.67 -2.82 0.02
C LEU A 25 -7.57 -3.35 0.95
N GLU A 26 -7.50 -2.85 2.19
CA GLU A 26 -6.50 -3.28 3.18
C GLU A 26 -6.67 -4.74 3.61
N GLU A 27 -7.91 -5.19 3.78
CA GLU A 27 -8.21 -6.59 4.07
C GLU A 27 -7.75 -7.51 2.93
N LYS A 28 -8.04 -7.12 1.68
CA LYS A 28 -7.57 -7.88 0.54
C LYS A 28 -6.05 -7.86 0.46
N TYR A 29 -5.42 -6.70 0.66
CA TYR A 29 -3.97 -6.54 0.69
C TYR A 29 -3.34 -7.53 1.69
N GLY A 30 -3.79 -7.54 2.95
CA GLY A 30 -3.27 -8.44 3.98
C GLY A 30 -3.52 -9.93 3.71
N ALA A 31 -4.61 -10.28 3.01
CA ALA A 31 -4.83 -11.66 2.57
C ALA A 31 -3.85 -12.06 1.46
N THR A 32 -3.50 -11.11 0.59
CA THR A 32 -2.66 -11.33 -0.58
C THR A 32 -1.16 -11.28 -0.31
N THR A 33 -0.71 -10.54 0.70
CA THR A 33 0.72 -10.50 1.09
C THR A 33 1.24 -11.88 1.50
N LYS A 34 0.38 -12.80 1.93
CA LYS A 34 0.75 -14.20 2.22
C LYS A 34 1.10 -15.02 0.97
N LEU A 35 0.80 -14.52 -0.22
CA LEU A 35 0.98 -15.22 -1.50
C LEU A 35 2.17 -14.68 -2.29
N ILE A 36 2.85 -13.66 -1.78
CA ILE A 36 3.98 -12.99 -2.44
C ILE A 36 5.10 -12.79 -1.43
N ASP A 37 6.30 -12.54 -1.95
CA ASP A 37 7.41 -12.09 -1.12
C ASP A 37 7.09 -10.73 -0.49
N GLU A 38 7.67 -10.48 0.67
CA GLU A 38 7.49 -9.24 1.40
C GLU A 38 7.99 -8.05 0.55
N PRO A 39 7.16 -7.02 0.34
CA PRO A 39 7.57 -5.88 -0.47
C PRO A 39 8.63 -5.05 0.25
N ILE A 40 9.64 -4.60 -0.50
CA ILE A 40 10.73 -3.72 -0.02
C ILE A 40 10.19 -2.42 0.59
N LEU A 41 9.04 -1.95 0.08
CA LEU A 41 8.37 -0.77 0.58
C LEU A 41 6.85 -0.97 0.48
N ASN A 42 6.16 -0.60 1.56
CA ASN A 42 4.73 -0.42 1.59
C ASN A 42 4.44 0.92 2.29
N VAL A 43 3.71 1.81 1.62
CA VAL A 43 3.42 3.16 2.12
C VAL A 43 1.96 3.49 1.82
N VAL A 44 1.31 4.13 2.78
CA VAL A 44 -0.07 4.61 2.63
C VAL A 44 -0.12 6.13 2.76
N LEU A 45 -0.90 6.78 1.91
CA LEU A 45 -1.26 8.18 2.06
C LEU A 45 -2.78 8.27 2.21
N THR A 46 -3.25 8.60 3.41
CA THR A 46 -4.68 8.69 3.73
C THR A 46 -4.91 9.67 4.88
N ASP A 47 -6.13 10.21 4.96
CA ASP A 47 -6.68 10.94 6.09
C ASP A 47 -7.48 10.05 7.06
N TYR A 48 -7.58 8.75 6.77
CA TYR A 48 -8.24 7.74 7.62
C TYR A 48 -7.22 6.95 8.46
N GLN A 49 -7.71 6.21 9.46
CA GLN A 49 -6.89 5.23 10.15
C GLN A 49 -6.57 4.07 9.19
N SER A 50 -5.30 3.90 8.83
CA SER A 50 -4.82 2.74 8.09
C SER A 50 -4.41 1.61 9.05
N LYS A 51 -4.57 0.36 8.58
CA LYS A 51 -3.97 -0.83 9.22
C LYS A 51 -2.57 -1.15 8.69
N ILE A 52 -2.12 -0.43 7.66
CA ILE A 52 -0.82 -0.63 7.03
C ILE A 52 0.18 0.33 7.68
N ASP A 53 1.36 -0.20 8.02
CA ASP A 53 2.46 0.57 8.57
C ASP A 53 3.06 1.54 7.54
N ASN A 54 3.82 2.55 7.99
CA ASN A 54 4.45 3.59 7.18
C ASN A 54 3.47 4.49 6.42
N GLN A 55 2.64 5.21 7.17
CA GLN A 55 1.81 6.27 6.61
C GLN A 55 2.65 7.52 6.28
N ALA A 56 2.52 8.03 5.06
CA ALA A 56 3.09 9.29 4.65
C ALA A 56 2.20 10.46 5.08
N ASP A 57 2.81 11.55 5.53
CA ASP A 57 2.09 12.75 5.98
C ASP A 57 1.40 13.50 4.83
N ASN A 58 2.00 13.45 3.64
CA ASN A 58 1.55 14.17 2.46
C ASN A 58 2.14 13.56 1.19
N LEU A 59 1.74 14.11 0.02
CA LEU A 59 2.20 13.63 -1.27
C LEU A 59 3.73 13.74 -1.46
N SER A 60 4.35 14.83 -1.01
CA SER A 60 5.81 14.96 -1.08
C SER A 60 6.50 13.89 -0.23
N GLY A 61 6.03 13.66 1.00
CA GLY A 61 6.54 12.61 1.87
C GLY A 61 6.38 11.21 1.28
N LEU A 62 5.26 10.93 0.58
CA LEU A 62 5.08 9.68 -0.16
C LEU A 62 6.13 9.53 -1.27
N LEU A 63 6.34 10.58 -2.08
CA LEU A 63 7.30 10.55 -3.18
C LEU A 63 8.74 10.41 -2.68
N ASP A 64 9.08 11.02 -1.56
CA ASP A 64 10.40 10.92 -0.94
C ASP A 64 10.66 9.48 -0.44
N GLN A 65 9.69 8.84 0.22
CA GLN A 65 9.80 7.45 0.66
C GLN A 65 9.97 6.49 -0.52
N VAL A 66 9.18 6.67 -1.60
CA VAL A 66 9.30 5.86 -2.82
C VAL A 66 10.66 6.06 -3.48
N THR A 67 11.11 7.30 -3.63
CA THR A 67 12.42 7.63 -4.24
C THR A 67 13.57 7.05 -3.44
N GLY A 68 13.48 7.12 -2.10
CA GLY A 68 14.47 6.54 -1.20
C GLY A 68 14.58 5.03 -1.30
N ALA A 69 13.44 4.32 -1.33
CA ALA A 69 13.43 2.86 -1.50
C ALA A 69 13.98 2.44 -2.86
N LEU A 70 13.57 3.13 -3.94
CA LEU A 70 14.06 2.83 -5.29
C LEU A 70 15.57 3.06 -5.43
N SER A 71 16.08 4.16 -4.86
CA SER A 71 17.52 4.47 -4.90
C SER A 71 18.35 3.40 -4.19
N LYS A 72 17.87 2.87 -3.05
CA LYS A 72 18.52 1.78 -2.33
C LYS A 72 18.53 0.49 -3.13
N ALA A 73 17.38 0.10 -3.68
CA ALA A 73 17.28 -1.11 -4.50
C ALA A 73 18.25 -1.10 -5.68
N VAL A 74 18.43 0.06 -6.34
CA VAL A 74 19.40 0.22 -7.45
C VAL A 74 20.86 0.19 -6.96
N GLN A 75 21.15 0.68 -5.76
CA GLN A 75 22.50 0.60 -5.20
C GLN A 75 22.87 -0.84 -4.81
N ASP A 76 21.92 -1.60 -4.27
CA ASP A 76 22.10 -3.00 -3.89
C ASP A 76 22.35 -3.90 -5.12
N GLU A 77 21.78 -3.58 -6.29
CA GLU A 77 22.09 -4.27 -7.54
C GLU A 77 23.55 -4.05 -8.00
N ASN A 78 24.12 -2.86 -7.75
CA ASN A 78 25.47 -2.50 -8.22
C ASN A 78 26.61 -2.99 -7.32
N THR A 79 26.30 -3.58 -6.16
CA THR A 79 27.30 -4.04 -5.18
C THR A 79 27.57 -5.54 -5.19
N ASN A 80 26.91 -6.31 -6.07
CA ASN A 80 27.28 -7.70 -6.37
C ASN A 80 28.40 -7.74 -7.43
N ASN A 81 29.66 -7.62 -7.01
CA ASN A 81 30.84 -7.97 -7.82
C ASN A 81 31.87 -8.72 -6.98
#